data_AF-A0A8E1WJ06-F1
#
_entry.id   AF-A0A8E1WJ06-F1
#
_cell.length_a   1.000
_cell.length_b   1.000
_cell.length_c   1.000
_cell.angle_alpha   90.00
_cell.angle_beta   90.00
_cell.angle_gamma   90.00
#
_symmetry.space_group_name_H-M   'P 1'
#
loop_
_entity.id
_entity.type
_entity.pdbx_description
1 polymer ?
#
loop_
_entity_poly.entity_id
_entity_poly.type
_entity_poly.pdbx_seq_one_letter_code
_entity_poly.pdbx_strand_id
1 'polypeptide(L)' 'MTDEPREPLSMHDFVVRRLMEETGITEQQARKLVADLGYQWSSLLREARLLAKKR' A
#
# COMPACT_ATOMS: atom_id res chain seq x y z
N MET A 1 -13.98 -26.97 2.41
CA MET A 1 -13.40 -25.72 1.88
C MET A 1 -12.99 -24.91 3.09
N THR A 2 -11.74 -25.00 3.50
CA THR A 2 -11.22 -24.30 4.68
C THR A 2 -11.15 -22.82 4.32
N ASP A 3 -11.99 -22.02 4.97
CA ASP A 3 -11.74 -20.60 5.12
C ASP A 3 -10.49 -20.52 6.01
N GLU A 4 -9.31 -20.48 5.39
CA GLU A 4 -8.07 -20.20 6.12
C GLU A 4 -8.27 -18.85 6.82
N PRO A 5 -8.00 -18.75 8.13
CA PRO A 5 -8.08 -17.47 8.82
C PRO A 5 -7.10 -16.56 8.11
N ARG A 6 -7.62 -15.55 7.39
CA ARG A 6 -6.80 -14.51 6.73
C ARG A 6 -5.77 -14.10 7.77
N GLU A 7 -4.50 -14.39 7.50
CA GLU A 7 -3.41 -14.10 8.41
C GLU A 7 -3.59 -12.68 8.96
N PRO A 8 -3.28 -12.42 10.24
CA PRO A 8 -3.37 -11.07 10.78
C PRO A 8 -2.60 -10.16 9.83
N LEU A 9 -3.33 -9.31 9.10
CA LEU A 9 -2.75 -8.45 8.08
C LEU A 9 -1.62 -7.70 8.77
N SER A 10 -0.39 -7.99 8.37
CA SER A 10 0.75 -7.34 8.97
C SER A 10 0.56 -5.83 8.82
N MET A 11 1.15 -5.01 9.69
CA MET A 11 1.10 -3.56 9.52
C MET A 11 1.53 -3.15 8.10
N HIS A 12 2.44 -3.92 7.50
CA HIS A 12 2.83 -3.80 6.11
C HIS A 12 1.69 -4.02 5.13
N ASP A 13 1.00 -5.16 5.21
CA ASP A 13 -0.11 -5.49 4.30
C ASP A 13 -1.29 -4.53 4.45
N PHE A 14 -1.56 -4.07 5.68
CA PHE A 14 -2.57 -3.04 5.93
C PHE A 14 -2.23 -1.74 5.20
N VAL A 15 -0.98 -1.27 5.32
CA VAL A 15 -0.56 0.00 4.68
C VAL A 15 -0.53 -0.14 3.15
N VAL A 16 -0.06 -1.27 2.63
CA VAL A 16 -0.05 -1.57 1.19
C VAL A 16 -1.47 -1.56 0.64
N ARG A 17 -2.40 -2.29 1.28
CA ARG A 17 -3.80 -2.35 0.82
C ARG A 17 -4.46 -0.98 0.88
N ARG A 18 -4.27 -0.24 1.97
CA ARG A 18 -4.81 1.10 2.13
C ARG A 18 -4.26 2.06 1.06
N LEU A 19 -2.97 1.99 0.71
CA LEU A 19 -2.40 2.80 -0.37
C LEU A 19 -3.07 2.51 -1.72
N MET A 20 -3.29 1.23 -2.03
CA MET A 20 -3.96 0.83 -3.27
C MET A 20 -5.39 1.35 -3.32
N GLU A 21 -6.16 1.18 -2.24
CA GLU A 21 -7.55 1.64 -2.14
C GLU A 21 -7.66 3.18 -2.27
N GLU A 22 -6.77 3.93 -1.63
CA GLU A 22 -6.84 5.40 -1.56
C GLU A 22 -6.29 6.11 -2.82
N THR A 23 -5.43 5.44 -3.60
CA THR A 23 -4.71 6.10 -4.70
C THR A 23 -4.79 5.38 -6.05
N GLY A 24 -5.28 4.15 -6.08
CA GLY A 24 -5.40 3.36 -7.32
C GLY A 24 -4.07 2.89 -7.90
N ILE A 25 -2.95 3.03 -7.16
CA ILE A 25 -1.65 2.48 -7.56
C ILE A 25 -1.64 0.95 -7.44
N THR A 26 -0.74 0.29 -8.16
CA THR A 26 -0.61 -1.18 -8.06
C THR A 26 0.00 -1.60 -6.73
N GLU A 27 -0.23 -2.85 -6.33
CA GLU A 27 0.40 -3.45 -5.16
C GLU A 27 1.93 -3.35 -5.20
N GLN A 28 2.54 -3.57 -6.37
CA GLN A 28 3.98 -3.43 -6.55
C GLN A 28 4.46 -2.00 -6.26
N GLN A 29 3.72 -0.99 -6.73
CA GLN A 29 4.04 0.42 -6.45
C GLN A 29 3.87 0.74 -4.96
N ALA A 30 2.81 0.24 -4.33
CA ALA A 30 2.56 0.45 -2.90
C ALA A 30 3.64 -0.21 -2.02
N ARG A 31 4.00 -1.48 -2.29
CA ARG A 31 5.09 -2.20 -1.58
C ARG A 31 6.41 -1.46 -1.73
N LYS A 32 6.72 -0.96 -2.92
CA LYS A 32 7.94 -0.18 -3.18
C LYS A 32 7.97 1.11 -2.36
N LEU A 33 6.86 1.86 -2.32
CA LEU A 33 6.78 3.09 -1.53
C LEU A 33 6.98 2.83 -0.03
N VAL A 34 6.38 1.76 0.50
CA VAL A 34 6.56 1.38 1.91
C VAL A 34 8.01 0.97 2.20
N ALA A 35 8.66 0.27 1.27
CA ALA A 35 10.07 -0.09 1.40
C ALA A 35 11.01 1.14 1.36
N ASP A 36 10.71 2.11 0.48
CA ASP A 36 11.54 3.30 0.28
C ASP A 36 11.35 4.36 1.38
N LEU A 37 10.12 4.53 1.88
CA LEU A 37 9.73 5.65 2.76
C LEU A 37 9.35 5.22 4.17
N GLY A 38 9.26 3.91 4.42
CA GLY A 38 8.70 3.36 5.65
C GLY A 38 7.19 3.60 5.78
N TYR A 39 6.70 3.68 7.01
CA TYR A 39 5.27 3.69 7.32
C TYR A 39 4.66 5.09 7.53
N GLN A 40 5.35 6.15 7.13
CA GLN A 40 4.86 7.53 7.29
C GLN A 40 3.75 7.84 6.28
N TRP A 41 2.50 7.78 6.73
CA TRP A 41 1.31 7.82 5.88
C TRP A 41 1.20 9.07 4.98
N SER A 42 1.55 10.24 5.50
CA SER A 42 1.51 11.50 4.72
C SER A 42 2.49 11.49 3.55
N SER A 43 3.69 10.95 3.76
CA SER A 43 4.72 10.77 2.73
C SER A 43 4.29 9.74 1.70
N LEU A 44 3.77 8.60 2.15
CA LEU A 44 3.24 7.54 1.28
C LEU A 44 2.12 8.05 0.38
N LEU A 45 1.13 8.76 0.93
CA LEU A 45 0.02 9.33 0.16
C LEU A 45 0.49 10.34 -0.88
N ARG A 46 1.47 11.20 -0.54
CA ARG A 46 1.99 12.19 -1.48
C ARG A 46 2.61 11.50 -2.69
N GLU A 47 3.53 10.58 -2.45
CA GLU A 47 4.24 9.88 -3.52
C GLU A 47 3.30 8.97 -4.32
N ALA A 48 2.38 8.27 -3.66
CA ALA A 48 1.35 7.46 -4.31
C ALA A 48 0.46 8.29 -5.25
N ARG A 49 0.02 9.48 -4.83
CA ARG A 49 -0.76 10.40 -5.70
C ARG A 49 0.06 10.92 -6.88
N LEU A 50 1.35 11.16 -6.70
CA LEU A 50 2.24 11.55 -7.80
C LEU A 50 2.42 10.41 -8.81
N LEU A 51 2.52 9.16 -8.35
CA LEU A 51 2.57 7.98 -9.21
C LEU A 51 1.25 7.76 -9.95
N ALA A 52 0.10 7.89 -9.27
CA ALA A 52 -1.21 7.73 -9.88
C ALA A 52 -1.47 8.73 -11.01
N LYS A 53 -0.99 9.97 -10.88
CA LYS A 53 -1.10 11.01 -11.92
C LYS A 53 -0.19 10.80 -13.14
N LYS A 54 0.85 9.96 -13.02
CA LYS A 54 1.80 9.67 -14.11
C LYS A 54 1.39 8.47 -14.96
N ARG A 55 0.27 7.82 -14.66
CA ARG A 55 -0.27 6.68 -15.40
C ARG A 55 -1.23 7.12 -16.49
#